data_AF-A0A8J2KE09-F1
#
_entry.id   AF-A0A8J2KE09-F1
#
_cell.length_a   1.000
_cell.length_b   1.000
_cell.length_c   1.000
_cell.angle_alpha   90.00
_cell.angle_beta   90.00
_cell.angle_gamma   90.00
#
_symmetry.space_group_name_H-M   'P 1'
#
loop_
_entity.id
_entity.type
_entity.pdbx_description
1 polymer ?
#
loop_
_entity_poly.entity_id
_entity_poly.type
_entity_poly.pdbx_seq_one_letter_code
_entity_poly.pdbx_strand_id
1 'polypeptide(L)'
;MAEKLVESFKNQLPICIVRPGAILGAHKEPLLGWSNTSSSISQYYHMIFSGAYQTLLINPNGRFAITPVDYAVNTILAAAWRRGTFSDSGLVVYNCVPKSENQVLHRQVINWGYDTVQNQSNAIIRYIFSPGYSTSKFMFRWKNRLFFELCSFLMDPFGQNGKHSLAMQQLKACSIAQTFMPFSLNEWNFITTNMERLELEMNPKDRIIFYTDFGEINWE
;
A
#
# COMPACT_ATOMS: atom_id res chain seq x y z
N MET A 1 2.98 -17.12 11.48
CA MET A 1 2.36 -18.38 11.99
C MET A 1 1.85 -19.24 10.85
N ALA A 2 1.06 -18.68 9.92
CA ALA A 2 0.57 -19.40 8.73
C ALA A 2 1.69 -20.02 7.87
N GLU A 3 2.74 -19.26 7.53
CA GLU A 3 3.81 -19.77 6.66
C GLU A 3 4.57 -20.97 7.24
N LYS A 4 4.78 -21.01 8.56
CA LYS A 4 5.41 -22.15 9.24
C LYS A 4 4.54 -23.40 9.18
N LEU A 5 3.22 -23.23 9.27
CA LEU A 5 2.27 -24.33 9.11
C LEU A 5 2.33 -24.86 7.68
N VAL A 6 2.28 -23.98 6.68
CA VAL A 6 2.41 -24.33 5.26
C VAL A 6 3.73 -25.05 5.00
N GLU A 7 4.82 -24.58 5.61
CA GLU A 7 6.13 -25.22 5.51
C GLU A 7 6.14 -26.67 6.05
N SER A 8 5.38 -26.99 7.10
CA SER A 8 5.32 -28.36 7.63
C SER A 8 4.74 -29.39 6.64
N PHE A 9 3.97 -28.93 5.64
CA PHE A 9 3.41 -29.78 4.59
C PHE A 9 4.25 -29.81 3.30
N LYS A 10 5.42 -29.15 3.27
CA LYS A 10 6.24 -29.02 2.04
C LYS A 10 6.70 -30.35 1.43
N ASN A 11 6.77 -31.42 2.23
CA ASN A 11 7.15 -32.76 1.78
C ASN A 11 5.93 -33.61 1.33
N GLN A 12 4.71 -33.14 1.60
CA GLN A 12 3.47 -33.87 1.29
C GLN A 12 2.75 -33.25 0.08
N LEU A 13 2.92 -31.96 -0.14
CA LEU A 13 2.24 -31.21 -1.20
C LEU A 13 3.22 -30.34 -2.00
N PRO A 14 2.97 -30.13 -3.30
CA PRO A 14 3.75 -29.20 -4.12
C PRO A 14 3.40 -27.75 -3.74
N ILE A 15 4.06 -27.23 -2.71
CA ILE A 15 3.76 -25.89 -2.16
C ILE A 15 4.82 -24.86 -2.56
N CYS A 16 4.38 -23.63 -2.83
CA CYS A 16 5.19 -22.43 -2.83
C CYS A 16 4.48 -21.30 -2.05
N ILE A 17 5.20 -20.25 -1.68
CA ILE A 17 4.64 -19.08 -0.99
C ILE A 17 4.86 -17.84 -1.86
N VAL A 18 3.81 -17.04 -2.05
CA VAL A 18 3.92 -15.70 -2.64
C VAL A 18 3.68 -14.66 -1.54
N ARG A 19 4.62 -13.75 -1.36
CA ARG A 19 4.59 -12.63 -0.41
C ARG A 19 4.48 -11.31 -1.19
N PRO A 20 3.27 -10.78 -1.39
CA PRO A 20 3.12 -9.47 -2.00
C PRO A 20 3.55 -8.36 -1.03
N GLY A 21 3.90 -7.21 -1.59
CA GLY A 21 4.02 -5.95 -0.85
C GLY A 21 2.65 -5.35 -0.53
N ALA A 22 2.62 -4.03 -0.39
CA ALA A 22 1.37 -3.30 -0.20
C ALA A 22 0.56 -3.34 -1.50
N ILE A 23 -0.51 -4.14 -1.50
CA ILE A 23 -1.35 -4.28 -2.69
C ILE A 23 -2.17 -3.01 -2.92
N LEU A 24 -1.98 -2.37 -4.07
CA LEU A 24 -2.74 -1.20 -4.52
C LEU A 24 -3.47 -1.51 -5.83
N GLY A 25 -3.94 -0.46 -6.53
CA GLY A 25 -4.69 -0.57 -7.78
C GLY A 25 -3.91 -1.33 -8.86
N ALA A 26 -4.65 -1.85 -9.82
CA ALA A 26 -4.12 -2.55 -10.99
C ALA A 26 -3.25 -1.64 -11.86
N HIS A 27 -2.23 -2.22 -12.50
CA HIS A 27 -1.39 -1.52 -13.46
C HIS A 27 -1.93 -1.61 -14.90
N LYS A 28 -2.46 -2.75 -15.31
CA LYS A 28 -3.04 -2.99 -16.65
C LYS A 28 -4.43 -3.62 -16.56
N GLU A 29 -4.62 -4.68 -15.76
CA GLU A 29 -5.86 -5.46 -15.76
C GLU A 29 -6.54 -5.51 -14.39
N PRO A 30 -7.89 -5.48 -14.31
CA PRO A 30 -8.84 -5.38 -15.42
C PRO A 30 -8.92 -3.97 -16.04
N LEU A 31 -8.56 -2.93 -15.29
CA LEU A 31 -8.47 -1.53 -15.73
C LEU A 31 -7.36 -0.85 -14.91
N LEU A 32 -6.65 0.11 -15.50
CA LEU A 32 -5.65 0.92 -14.80
C LEU A 32 -6.25 1.56 -13.52
N GLY A 33 -5.56 1.40 -12.39
CA GLY A 33 -5.96 1.94 -11.09
C GLY A 33 -7.10 1.18 -10.40
N TRP A 34 -7.65 0.12 -11.02
CA TRP A 34 -8.77 -0.61 -10.45
C TRP A 34 -8.43 -1.29 -9.11
N SER A 35 -9.33 -1.20 -8.13
CA SER A 35 -9.24 -1.91 -6.86
C SER A 35 -10.61 -2.36 -6.40
N ASN A 36 -10.74 -3.65 -6.05
CA ASN A 36 -12.02 -4.24 -5.64
C ASN A 36 -12.42 -3.92 -4.19
N THR A 37 -11.51 -3.42 -3.36
CA THR A 37 -11.75 -3.32 -1.92
C THR A 37 -11.56 -1.90 -1.42
N SER A 38 -12.61 -1.39 -0.76
CA SER A 38 -12.51 -0.34 0.24
C SER A 38 -11.76 -0.87 1.47
N SER A 39 -10.51 -1.27 1.29
CA SER A 39 -9.64 -1.69 2.39
C SER A 39 -9.43 -0.51 3.34
N SER A 40 -9.18 -0.80 4.63
CA SER A 40 -8.97 0.26 5.63
C SER A 40 -7.82 1.21 5.24
N ILE A 41 -6.82 0.70 4.50
CA ILE A 41 -5.70 1.52 4.01
C ILE A 41 -6.13 2.41 2.83
N SER A 42 -6.92 1.91 1.89
CA SER A 42 -7.46 2.70 0.78
C SER A 42 -8.36 3.82 1.30
N GLN A 43 -9.25 3.51 2.26
CA GLN A 43 -10.09 4.52 2.91
C GLN A 43 -9.25 5.56 3.67
N TYR A 44 -8.17 5.14 4.32
CA TYR A 44 -7.26 6.05 5.03
C TYR A 44 -6.59 7.03 4.06
N TYR A 45 -6.03 6.53 2.95
CA TYR A 45 -5.45 7.38 1.92
C TYR A 45 -6.49 8.31 1.28
N HIS A 46 -7.71 7.83 1.03
CA HIS A 46 -8.79 8.67 0.52
C HIS A 46 -9.15 9.82 1.49
N MET A 47 -9.22 9.54 2.79
CA MET A 47 -9.46 10.58 3.81
C MET A 47 -8.31 11.59 3.90
N ILE A 48 -7.07 11.14 3.68
CA ILE A 48 -5.91 12.03 3.58
C ILE A 48 -6.01 12.92 2.32
N PHE A 49 -6.25 12.33 1.15
CA PHE A 49 -6.24 13.07 -0.12
C PHE A 49 -7.42 14.05 -0.24
N SER A 50 -8.56 13.72 0.37
CA SER A 50 -9.71 14.63 0.49
C SER A 50 -9.52 15.76 1.51
N GLY A 51 -8.47 15.70 2.34
CA GLY A 51 -8.22 16.66 3.41
C GLY A 51 -8.99 16.40 4.70
N ALA A 52 -9.80 15.34 4.76
CA ALA A 52 -10.50 14.94 5.98
C ALA A 52 -9.53 14.55 7.10
N TYR A 53 -8.34 14.04 6.76
CA TYR A 53 -7.21 13.83 7.67
C TYR A 53 -6.02 14.68 7.18
N GLN A 54 -5.43 15.49 8.08
CA GLN A 54 -4.37 16.44 7.68
C GLN A 54 -2.94 15.93 7.91
N THR A 55 -2.71 14.91 8.74
CA THR A 55 -1.35 14.45 9.07
C THR A 55 -1.23 12.94 8.93
N LEU A 56 -0.13 12.47 8.33
CA LEU A 56 0.25 11.06 8.30
C LEU A 56 1.39 10.77 9.29
N LEU A 57 1.29 9.63 9.98
CA LEU A 57 2.40 9.06 10.77
C LEU A 57 3.27 8.19 9.85
N ILE A 58 4.20 8.82 9.12
CA ILE A 58 4.96 8.19 8.04
C ILE A 58 6.33 8.84 7.89
N ASN A 59 7.32 8.06 7.45
CA ASN A 59 8.58 8.60 6.97
C ASN A 59 8.42 8.98 5.50
N PRO A 60 8.36 10.28 5.13
CA PRO A 60 8.10 10.69 3.75
C PRO A 60 9.20 10.26 2.77
N ASN A 61 10.42 10.04 3.29
CA ASN A 61 11.57 9.58 2.51
C ASN A 61 11.76 8.06 2.61
N GLY A 62 10.84 7.34 3.26
CA GLY A 62 10.85 5.89 3.32
C GLY A 62 10.41 5.28 1.98
N ARG A 63 11.08 4.20 1.58
CA ARG A 63 10.71 3.40 0.42
C ARG A 63 9.45 2.60 0.68
N PHE A 64 8.54 2.58 -0.29
CA PHE A 64 7.27 1.90 -0.23
C PHE A 64 7.18 0.80 -1.29
N ALA A 65 7.16 -0.45 -0.83
CA ALA A 65 7.03 -1.62 -1.69
C ALA A 65 5.57 -1.84 -2.10
N ILE A 66 5.15 -1.14 -3.16
CA ILE A 66 3.82 -1.30 -3.76
C ILE A 66 3.81 -2.50 -4.69
N THR A 67 2.75 -3.29 -4.62
CA THR A 67 2.46 -4.35 -5.58
C THR A 67 1.13 -4.08 -6.25
N PRO A 68 1.07 -3.85 -7.57
CA PRO A 68 -0.21 -3.80 -8.26
C PRO A 68 -0.98 -5.12 -8.13
N VAL A 69 -2.31 -5.07 -8.04
CA VAL A 69 -3.13 -6.27 -7.79
C VAL A 69 -2.99 -7.33 -8.90
N ASP A 70 -2.87 -6.90 -10.15
CA ASP A 70 -2.63 -7.76 -11.31
C ASP A 70 -1.25 -8.42 -11.29
N TYR A 71 -0.20 -7.70 -10.89
CA TYR A 71 1.12 -8.28 -10.66
C TYR A 71 1.09 -9.38 -9.59
N ALA A 72 0.33 -9.16 -8.51
CA ALA A 72 0.17 -10.17 -7.46
C ALA A 72 -0.52 -11.43 -8.01
N VAL A 73 -1.60 -11.27 -8.79
CA VAL A 73 -2.33 -12.39 -9.41
C VAL A 73 -1.46 -13.13 -10.41
N ASN A 74 -0.79 -12.41 -11.32
CA ASN A 74 0.11 -13.00 -12.31
C ASN A 74 1.24 -13.79 -11.65
N THR A 75 1.82 -13.25 -10.57
CA THR A 75 2.84 -13.94 -9.80
C THR A 75 2.31 -15.23 -9.19
N ILE A 76 1.08 -15.23 -8.65
CA ILE A 76 0.45 -16.44 -8.10
C ILE A 76 0.28 -17.50 -9.19
N LEU A 77 -0.21 -17.11 -10.38
CA LEU A 77 -0.42 -18.02 -11.50
C LEU A 77 0.90 -18.60 -12.02
N ALA A 78 1.91 -17.75 -12.24
CA ALA A 78 3.25 -18.17 -12.67
C ALA A 78 3.92 -19.09 -11.64
N ALA A 79 3.85 -18.75 -10.35
CA ALA A 79 4.41 -19.56 -9.27
C ALA A 79 3.72 -20.93 -9.16
N ALA A 80 2.39 -20.97 -9.31
CA ALA A 80 1.62 -22.22 -9.31
C ALA A 80 1.97 -23.09 -10.52
N TRP A 81 2.07 -22.52 -11.72
CA TRP A 81 2.51 -23.22 -12.93
C TRP A 81 3.90 -23.84 -12.74
N ARG A 82 4.89 -23.05 -12.30
CA ARG A 82 6.25 -23.53 -12.10
C ARG A 82 6.29 -24.65 -11.07
N ARG A 83 5.60 -24.47 -9.93
CA ARG A 83 5.57 -25.48 -8.86
C ARG A 83 4.85 -26.77 -9.27
N GLY A 84 3.82 -26.68 -10.12
CA GLY A 84 3.10 -27.84 -10.64
C GLY A 84 3.84 -28.56 -11.77
N THR A 85 4.72 -27.87 -12.49
CA THR A 85 5.46 -28.43 -13.64
C THR A 85 6.78 -29.06 -13.22
N PHE A 86 7.49 -28.44 -12.27
CA PHE A 86 8.82 -28.88 -11.85
C PHE A 86 8.78 -29.46 -10.42
N SER A 87 9.26 -30.69 -10.28
CA SER A 87 9.31 -31.43 -9.00
C SER A 87 10.55 -31.06 -8.16
N ASP A 88 10.82 -29.76 -8.03
CA ASP A 88 11.98 -29.29 -7.26
C ASP A 88 11.80 -29.60 -5.77
N SER A 89 12.86 -30.05 -5.09
CA SER A 89 12.83 -30.24 -3.64
C SER A 89 12.87 -28.90 -2.92
N GLY A 90 11.99 -28.71 -1.94
CA GLY A 90 12.02 -27.54 -1.04
C GLY A 90 10.90 -26.52 -1.27
N LEU A 91 10.77 -25.62 -0.30
CA LEU A 91 9.77 -24.56 -0.30
C LEU A 91 10.36 -23.29 -0.91
N VAL A 92 9.81 -22.86 -2.04
CA VAL A 92 10.21 -21.61 -2.69
C VAL A 92 9.29 -20.49 -2.22
N VAL A 93 9.90 -19.35 -1.88
CA VAL A 93 9.20 -18.12 -1.49
C VAL A 93 9.47 -17.02 -2.51
N TYR A 94 8.40 -16.47 -3.06
CA TYR A 94 8.41 -15.38 -4.03
C TYR A 94 8.03 -14.08 -3.34
N ASN A 95 8.99 -13.17 -3.14
CA ASN A 95 8.69 -11.82 -2.67
C ASN A 95 8.24 -10.97 -3.87
N CYS A 96 6.93 -10.85 -4.05
CA CYS A 96 6.29 -10.13 -5.15
C CYS A 96 6.26 -8.64 -4.85
N VAL A 97 7.41 -8.00 -5.00
CA VAL A 97 7.63 -6.57 -4.75
C VAL A 97 8.63 -6.01 -5.77
N PRO A 98 8.57 -4.72 -6.08
CA PRO A 98 9.61 -4.06 -6.86
C PRO A 98 10.95 -4.13 -6.12
N LYS A 99 12.04 -4.23 -6.90
CA LYS A 99 13.40 -4.09 -6.38
C LYS A 99 13.56 -2.74 -5.70
N SER A 100 14.50 -2.64 -4.77
CA SER A 100 14.74 -1.43 -3.99
C SER A 100 14.97 -0.17 -4.84
N GLU A 101 15.49 -0.33 -6.05
CA GLU A 101 15.74 0.76 -7.01
C GLU A 101 14.46 1.27 -7.68
N ASN A 102 13.46 0.40 -7.88
CA ASN A 102 12.17 0.77 -8.47
C ASN A 102 11.06 0.96 -7.42
N GLN A 103 11.42 1.05 -6.13
CA GLN A 103 10.48 1.38 -5.07
C GLN A 103 10.27 2.89 -4.99
N VAL A 104 9.01 3.30 -4.91
CA VAL A 104 8.64 4.71 -4.77
C VAL A 104 8.75 5.18 -3.34
N LEU A 105 8.94 6.48 -3.14
CA LEU A 105 8.92 7.09 -1.82
C LEU A 105 7.49 7.35 -1.37
N HIS A 106 7.23 7.24 -0.07
CA HIS A 106 5.92 7.57 0.50
C HIS A 106 5.43 8.98 0.11
N ARG A 107 6.31 9.98 0.10
CA ARG A 107 5.97 11.34 -0.33
C ARG A 107 5.49 11.42 -1.79
N GLN A 108 6.04 10.60 -2.69
CA GLN A 108 5.66 10.62 -4.10
C GLN A 108 4.24 10.12 -4.26
N VAL A 109 3.94 8.98 -3.64
CA VAL A 109 2.58 8.39 -3.63
C VAL A 109 1.56 9.34 -3.06
N ILE A 110 1.91 10.03 -1.97
CA ILE A 110 1.00 10.99 -1.33
C ILE A 110 0.78 12.22 -2.21
N ASN A 111 1.84 12.72 -2.85
CA ASN A 111 1.73 13.85 -3.78
C ASN A 111 0.89 13.47 -5.02
N TRP A 112 1.13 12.31 -5.64
CA TRP A 112 0.34 11.83 -6.78
C TRP A 112 -1.14 11.67 -6.44
N GLY A 113 -1.45 11.05 -5.30
CA GLY A 113 -2.82 10.90 -4.82
C GLY A 113 -3.48 12.24 -4.50
N TYR A 114 -2.73 13.15 -3.88
CA TYR A 114 -3.20 14.50 -3.58
C TYR A 114 -3.47 15.30 -4.85
N ASP A 115 -2.55 15.33 -5.81
CA ASP A 115 -2.72 16.03 -7.08
C ASP A 115 -3.88 15.45 -7.89
N THR A 116 -4.09 14.13 -7.87
CA THR A 116 -5.22 13.48 -8.54
C THR A 116 -6.57 13.96 -7.98
N VAL A 117 -6.71 14.02 -6.65
CA VAL A 117 -7.96 14.48 -6.00
C VAL A 117 -8.13 15.99 -6.14
N GLN A 118 -7.06 16.77 -6.02
CA GLN A 118 -7.13 18.23 -6.02
C GLN A 118 -7.20 18.85 -7.41
N ASN A 119 -6.76 18.16 -8.46
CA ASN A 119 -7.04 18.59 -9.83
C ASN A 119 -8.54 18.57 -10.15
N GLN A 120 -9.35 17.90 -9.33
CA GLN A 120 -10.81 17.89 -9.40
C GLN A 120 -11.47 18.95 -8.49
N SER A 121 -10.68 19.70 -7.70
CA SER A 121 -11.17 20.66 -6.69
C SER A 121 -10.72 22.11 -7.00
N ASN A 122 -11.30 23.10 -6.29
CA ASN A 122 -10.89 24.51 -6.41
C ASN A 122 -9.54 24.77 -5.73
N ALA A 123 -8.70 25.62 -6.33
CA ALA A 123 -7.32 25.89 -5.89
C ALA A 123 -7.14 26.36 -4.43
N ILE A 124 -8.15 27.01 -3.83
CA ILE A 124 -8.11 27.48 -2.43
C ILE A 124 -8.20 26.30 -1.46
N ILE A 125 -9.05 25.31 -1.78
CA ILE A 125 -9.18 24.07 -0.99
C ILE A 125 -7.86 23.28 -1.08
N ARG A 126 -7.19 23.30 -2.24
CA ARG A 126 -5.89 22.66 -2.47
C ARG A 126 -4.74 23.18 -1.60
N TYR A 127 -4.78 24.39 -1.08
CA TYR A 127 -3.69 24.89 -0.23
C TYR A 127 -3.96 24.62 1.27
N ILE A 128 -5.22 24.73 1.69
CA ILE A 128 -5.62 24.59 3.09
C ILE A 128 -5.48 23.13 3.58
N PHE A 129 -5.70 22.17 2.68
CA PHE A 129 -5.79 20.75 3.03
C PHE A 129 -4.57 19.90 2.62
N SER A 130 -3.42 20.53 2.34
CA SER A 130 -2.20 19.78 2.01
C SER A 130 -1.79 18.90 3.20
N PRO A 131 -1.57 17.58 2.99
CA PRO A 131 -1.24 16.68 4.08
C PRO A 131 0.19 16.95 4.60
N GLY A 132 0.31 17.03 5.91
CA GLY A 132 1.58 17.06 6.63
C GLY A 132 2.09 15.67 6.99
N TYR A 133 3.39 15.59 7.27
CA TYR A 133 4.05 14.35 7.71
C TYR A 133 4.50 14.47 9.18
N SER A 134 4.59 13.31 9.84
CA SER A 134 5.21 13.18 11.15
C SER A 134 5.84 11.80 11.30
N THR A 135 7.10 11.75 11.73
CA THR A 135 7.77 10.49 12.10
C THR A 135 7.61 10.16 13.59
N SER A 136 7.28 11.17 14.42
CA SER A 136 7.03 11.00 15.85
C SER A 136 5.55 10.75 16.12
N LYS A 137 5.25 9.69 16.90
CA LYS A 137 3.90 9.40 17.40
C LYS A 137 3.31 10.56 18.19
N PHE A 138 4.14 11.18 19.03
CA PHE A 138 3.71 12.30 19.86
C PHE A 138 3.28 13.47 18.98
N MET A 139 4.16 13.90 18.07
CA MET A 139 3.88 15.02 17.17
C MET A 139 2.66 14.74 16.27
N PHE A 140 2.50 13.51 15.77
CA PHE A 140 1.32 13.10 15.03
C PHE A 140 0.03 13.26 15.86
N ARG A 141 0.01 12.75 17.10
CA ARG A 141 -1.17 12.84 17.97
C ARG A 141 -1.53 14.30 18.29
N TRP A 142 -0.53 15.14 18.51
CA TRP A 142 -0.71 16.57 18.74
C TRP A 142 -1.29 17.28 17.52
N LYS A 143 -0.68 17.15 16.34
CA LYS A 143 -1.19 17.74 15.09
C LYS A 143 -2.61 17.26 14.77
N ASN A 144 -2.85 15.96 14.87
CA ASN A 144 -4.16 15.36 14.62
C ASN A 144 -5.22 15.90 15.61
N ARG A 145 -4.90 16.02 16.90
CA ARG A 145 -5.80 16.61 17.89
C ARG A 145 -6.14 18.06 17.56
N LEU A 146 -5.13 18.89 17.29
CA LEU A 146 -5.32 20.30 16.95
C LEU A 146 -6.20 20.46 15.71
N PHE A 147 -5.97 19.66 14.67
CA PHE A 147 -6.76 19.69 13.45
C PHE A 147 -8.24 19.39 13.70
N PHE A 148 -8.55 18.29 14.40
CA PHE A 148 -9.96 17.92 14.67
C PHE A 148 -10.65 18.89 15.64
N GLU A 149 -9.95 19.47 16.61
CA GLU A 149 -10.50 20.52 17.47
C GLU A 149 -10.79 21.80 16.69
N LEU A 150 -9.90 22.18 15.75
CA LEU A 150 -10.14 23.31 14.84
C LEU A 150 -11.37 23.05 13.95
N CYS A 151 -11.49 21.86 13.34
CA CYS A 151 -12.67 21.50 12.55
C CYS A 151 -13.95 21.53 13.38
N SER A 152 -13.90 21.01 14.61
CA SER A 152 -15.01 21.02 15.57
C SER A 152 -15.45 22.45 15.88
N PHE A 153 -14.51 23.36 16.16
CA PHE A 153 -14.79 24.77 16.42
C PHE A 153 -15.40 25.48 15.21
N LEU A 154 -14.92 25.22 13.99
CA LEU A 154 -15.43 25.85 12.76
C LEU A 154 -16.83 25.36 12.38
N MET A 155 -17.12 24.07 12.58
CA MET A 155 -18.42 23.48 12.22
C MET A 155 -19.51 23.77 13.26
N ASP A 156 -19.16 23.78 14.55
CA ASP A 156 -20.12 23.99 15.64
C ASP A 156 -19.48 24.79 16.79
N PRO A 157 -19.36 26.12 16.61
CA PRO A 157 -18.74 27.00 17.61
C PRO A 157 -19.47 26.98 18.96
N PHE A 158 -20.79 26.72 18.93
CA PHE A 158 -21.68 26.79 20.08
C PHE A 158 -22.00 25.43 20.72
N GLY A 159 -21.51 24.33 20.13
CA GLY A 159 -21.50 23.00 20.75
C GLY A 159 -22.84 22.26 20.76
N GLN A 160 -23.73 22.54 19.81
CA GLN A 160 -25.07 21.95 19.78
C GLN A 160 -25.20 20.69 18.91
N ASN A 161 -24.32 20.43 17.92
CA ASN A 161 -24.34 19.24 17.07
C ASN A 161 -23.00 18.99 16.32
N GLY A 162 -22.42 17.78 16.42
CA GLY A 162 -21.34 17.31 15.51
C GLY A 162 -20.03 16.85 16.16
N LYS A 163 -19.76 17.24 17.42
CA LYS A 163 -18.49 16.92 18.12
C LYS A 163 -18.22 15.43 18.28
N HIS A 164 -19.26 14.62 18.50
CA HIS A 164 -19.12 13.17 18.67
C HIS A 164 -18.63 12.47 17.38
N SER A 165 -19.10 12.92 16.21
CA SER A 165 -18.70 12.33 14.92
C SER A 165 -17.23 12.62 14.60
N LEU A 166 -16.80 13.87 14.78
CA LEU A 166 -15.40 14.27 14.56
C LEU A 166 -14.44 13.62 15.56
N ALA A 167 -14.82 13.51 16.83
CA ALA A 167 -14.04 12.77 17.82
C ALA A 167 -13.88 11.29 17.45
N MET A 168 -14.94 10.65 16.93
CA MET A 168 -14.88 9.28 16.45
C MET A 168 -13.95 9.15 15.23
N GLN A 169 -14.00 10.10 14.29
CA GLN A 169 -13.07 10.13 13.14
C GLN A 169 -11.62 10.32 13.60
N GLN A 170 -11.37 11.19 14.57
CA GLN A 170 -10.05 11.39 15.16
C GLN A 170 -9.48 10.08 15.74
N LEU A 171 -10.30 9.34 16.51
CA LEU A 171 -9.90 8.06 17.11
C LEU A 171 -9.62 7.00 16.04
N LYS A 172 -10.46 6.93 14.99
CA LYS A 172 -10.24 6.04 13.85
C LYS A 172 -8.91 6.37 13.13
N ALA A 173 -8.63 7.64 12.87
CA ALA A 173 -7.37 8.08 12.27
C ALA A 173 -6.15 7.64 13.12
N CYS A 174 -6.25 7.79 14.44
CA CYS A 174 -5.18 7.37 15.36
C CYS A 174 -4.99 5.85 15.37
N SER A 175 -6.09 5.09 15.40
CA SER A 175 -6.05 3.63 15.40
C SER A 175 -5.39 3.09 14.12
N ILE A 176 -5.82 3.58 12.96
CA ILE A 176 -5.25 3.19 11.67
C ILE A 176 -3.76 3.54 11.60
N ALA A 177 -3.38 4.77 11.96
CA ALA A 177 -1.98 5.20 11.96
C ALA A 177 -1.10 4.34 12.88
N GLN A 178 -1.62 3.88 14.03
CA GLN A 178 -0.90 2.98 14.93
C GLN A 178 -0.73 1.58 14.32
N THR A 179 -1.77 1.04 13.68
CA THR A 179 -1.72 -0.28 13.02
C THR A 179 -0.68 -0.30 11.90
N PHE A 180 -0.60 0.75 11.08
CA PHE A 180 0.32 0.82 9.93
C PHE A 180 1.71 1.37 10.25
N MET A 181 1.93 1.84 11.48
CA MET A 181 3.20 2.43 11.90
C MET A 181 4.44 1.57 11.57
N PRO A 182 4.46 0.24 11.79
CA PRO A 182 5.64 -0.57 11.48
C PRO A 182 6.00 -0.59 9.99
N PHE A 183 5.03 -0.38 9.11
CA PHE A 183 5.21 -0.32 7.66
C PHE A 183 5.48 1.10 7.16
N SER A 184 5.01 2.10 7.89
CA SER A 184 5.08 3.52 7.49
C SER A 184 6.35 4.22 7.97
N LEU A 185 6.97 3.72 9.06
CA LEU A 185 8.17 4.33 9.65
C LEU A 185 9.45 3.53 9.44
N ASN A 186 9.35 2.25 9.07
CA ASN A 186 10.51 1.40 8.81
C ASN A 186 10.61 1.09 7.33
N GLU A 187 11.85 1.00 6.85
CA GLU A 187 12.15 0.49 5.51
C GLU A 187 12.42 -1.01 5.56
N TRP A 188 11.99 -1.70 4.51
CA TRP A 188 12.13 -3.14 4.40
C TRP A 188 12.84 -3.47 3.09
N ASN A 189 13.96 -4.18 3.21
CA ASN A 189 14.67 -4.69 2.05
C ASN A 189 14.19 -6.11 1.74
N PHE A 190 13.76 -6.33 0.50
CA PHE A 190 13.25 -7.61 0.05
C PHE A 190 14.21 -8.22 -0.97
N ILE A 191 14.47 -9.52 -0.80
CA ILE A 191 15.27 -10.29 -1.77
C ILE A 191 14.33 -10.84 -2.84
N THR A 192 14.51 -10.42 -4.09
CA THR A 192 13.62 -10.75 -5.22
C THR A 192 14.20 -11.79 -6.17
N THR A 193 15.31 -12.45 -5.83
CA THR A 193 16.01 -13.41 -6.70
C THR A 193 15.12 -14.54 -7.24
N ASN A 194 14.15 -15.02 -6.44
CA ASN A 194 13.21 -16.05 -6.91
C ASN A 194 12.18 -15.51 -7.91
N MET A 195 11.81 -14.23 -7.82
CA MET A 195 10.95 -13.58 -8.81
C MET A 195 11.66 -13.45 -10.16
N GLU A 196 12.91 -12.99 -10.14
CA GLU A 196 13.74 -12.87 -11.33
C GLU A 196 13.92 -14.24 -12.01
N ARG A 197 14.17 -15.28 -11.22
CA ARG A 197 14.28 -16.65 -11.75
C ARG A 197 12.95 -17.13 -12.35
N LEU A 198 11.82 -16.86 -11.70
CA LEU A 198 10.50 -17.27 -12.18
C LEU A 198 10.22 -16.66 -13.56
N GLU A 199 10.52 -15.38 -13.72
CA GLU A 199 10.35 -14.68 -14.99
C GLU A 199 11.22 -15.29 -16.10
N LEU A 200 12.50 -15.57 -15.81
CA LEU A 200 13.43 -16.16 -16.77
C LEU A 200 13.05 -17.58 -17.21
N GLU A 201 12.32 -18.33 -16.38
CA GLU A 201 11.87 -19.69 -16.71
C GLU A 201 10.58 -19.72 -17.52
N MET A 202 9.76 -18.66 -17.45
CA MET A 202 8.59 -18.53 -18.31
C MET A 202 9.03 -18.36 -19.77
N ASN A 203 8.27 -18.95 -20.70
CA ASN A 203 8.50 -18.73 -22.12
C ASN A 203 8.09 -17.29 -22.52
N PRO A 204 8.55 -16.77 -23.67
CA PRO A 204 8.29 -15.38 -24.06
C PRO A 204 6.81 -15.00 -24.20
N LYS A 205 5.94 -15.95 -24.58
CA LYS A 205 4.49 -15.68 -24.71
C LYS A 205 3.84 -15.54 -23.34
N ASP A 206 4.19 -16.42 -22.42
CA ASP A 206 3.65 -16.41 -21.05
C ASP A 206 4.14 -15.20 -20.26
N ARG A 207 5.37 -14.69 -20.50
CA ARG A 207 5.84 -13.45 -19.88
C ARG A 207 5.00 -12.23 -20.26
N ILE A 208 4.45 -12.20 -21.47
CA ILE A 208 3.59 -11.09 -21.93
C ILE A 208 2.22 -11.17 -21.26
N ILE A 209 1.67 -12.39 -21.15
CA ILE A 209 0.33 -12.62 -20.58
C ILE A 209 0.37 -12.50 -19.04
N PHE A 210 1.32 -13.19 -18.41
CA PHE A 210 1.53 -13.25 -16.97
C PHE A 210 2.77 -12.43 -16.58
N TYR A 211 2.76 -11.15 -16.90
CA TYR A 211 3.87 -10.25 -16.59
C TYR A 211 4.12 -10.19 -15.08
N THR A 212 5.40 -10.27 -14.71
CA THR A 212 5.87 -10.19 -13.33
C THR A 212 7.06 -9.23 -13.15
N ASP A 213 7.55 -8.61 -14.23
CA ASP A 213 8.66 -7.66 -14.15
C ASP A 213 8.19 -6.29 -13.66
N PHE A 214 8.57 -5.96 -12.44
CA PHE A 214 8.28 -4.66 -11.85
C PHE A 214 9.08 -3.54 -12.51
N GLY A 215 10.20 -3.82 -13.19
CA GLY A 215 11.03 -2.82 -13.85
C GLY A 215 10.34 -2.08 -14.99
N GLU A 216 9.31 -2.70 -15.60
CA GLU A 216 8.50 -2.07 -16.65
C GLU A 216 7.48 -1.06 -16.12
N ILE A 217 7.23 -1.03 -14.81
CA ILE A 217 6.23 -0.14 -14.21
C ILE A 217 6.77 1.29 -14.21
N ASN A 218 6.15 2.15 -15.00
CA ASN A 218 6.21 3.59 -14.77
C ASN A 218 5.20 3.96 -13.67
N TRP A 219 5.70 4.54 -12.58
CA TRP A 219 4.90 4.91 -11.43
C TRP A 219 4.27 6.32 -11.53
N GLU A 220 4.71 7.13 -12.48
CA GLU A 220 4.10 8.42 -12.86
C GLU A 220 3.04 8.23 -13.97
#